data_AF-A0A6A6HVW2-F1
#
_entry.id   AF-A0A6A6HVW2-F1
#
_cell.length_a   1.000
_cell.length_b   1.000
_cell.length_c   1.000
_cell.angle_alpha   90.00
_cell.angle_beta   90.00
_cell.angle_gamma   90.00
#
_symmetry.space_group_name_H-M   'P 1'
#
loop_
_entity.id
_entity.type
_entity.pdbx_description
1 polymer ?
#
loop_
_entity_poly.entity_id
_entity_poly.type
_entity_poly.pdbx_seq_one_letter_code
_entity_poly.pdbx_strand_id
1 'polypeptide(L)'
;DSLAIHVAQQNAGLLVTRMDDEFLFESMELLASDAAVTACKGRLVRNFPGQSVGIKAGVLDGDQFRETLIDVIVKLDQESASSTGPDNTIKHAKIPDTTHPRLVTEMIMSVILAFGRPVDTVVIRKNTRRGVLLGHGPVPWRRSPLWLLIRVALQLSLERLAIKFQSKGARHSLYKQAMICIMARLLNVATEHGGVPHDMLYSMRAKISRRMLKLSPDA
;
A
#
# COMPACT_ATOMS: atom_id res chain seq x y z
N ASP A 1 1.60 -2.66 17.83
CA ASP A 1 0.58 -1.85 17.12
C ASP A 1 1.13 -1.31 15.82
N SER A 2 0.28 -1.13 14.82
CA SER A 2 0.66 -0.63 13.49
C SER A 2 -0.33 0.43 13.00
N LEU A 3 0.18 1.53 12.46
CA LEU A 3 -0.58 2.62 11.84
C LEU A 3 -0.19 2.72 10.37
N ALA A 4 -1.18 2.60 9.47
CA ALA A 4 -0.99 2.81 8.04
C ALA A 4 -1.55 4.18 7.64
N ILE A 5 -0.69 5.05 7.11
CA ILE A 5 -1.01 6.40 6.68
C ILE A 5 -0.97 6.44 5.15
N HIS A 6 -2.08 6.87 4.54
CA HIS A 6 -2.17 7.09 3.11
C HIS A 6 -1.90 8.57 2.84
N VAL A 7 -0.80 8.89 2.16
CA VAL A 7 -0.47 10.26 1.73
C VAL A 7 -0.86 10.36 0.26
N ALA A 8 -2.15 10.62 0.03
CA ALA A 8 -2.82 10.45 -1.25
C ALA A 8 -2.21 11.35 -2.34
N GLN A 9 -1.94 12.61 -2.01
CA GLN A 9 -1.39 13.59 -2.96
C GLN A 9 0.05 13.29 -3.36
N GLN A 10 0.77 12.50 -2.56
CA GLN A 10 2.15 12.08 -2.82
C GLN A 10 2.25 10.65 -3.34
N ASN A 11 1.15 10.00 -3.73
CA ASN A 11 1.19 8.61 -4.23
C ASN A 11 1.97 7.65 -3.28
N ALA A 12 1.88 7.88 -1.99
CA ALA A 12 2.72 7.21 -1.02
C ALA A 12 1.92 6.67 0.16
N GLY A 13 2.45 5.63 0.77
CA GLY A 13 2.00 5.10 2.04
C GLY A 13 3.15 5.08 3.04
N LEU A 14 2.82 5.31 4.30
CA LEU A 14 3.72 5.13 5.43
C LEU A 14 3.11 4.10 6.37
N LEU A 15 3.87 3.06 6.71
CA LEU A 15 3.49 2.11 7.75
C LEU A 15 4.40 2.35 8.95
N VAL A 16 3.80 2.73 10.07
CA VAL A 16 4.49 2.94 11.33
C VAL A 16 4.13 1.78 12.25
N THR A 17 5.11 0.99 12.68
CA THR A 17 4.91 -0.16 13.56
C THR A 17 5.70 0.03 14.85
N ARG A 18 5.04 -0.07 16.00
CA ARG A 18 5.73 -0.09 17.29
C ARG A 18 6.35 -1.47 17.52
N MET A 19 7.66 -1.48 17.75
CA MET A 19 8.52 -2.65 17.97
C MET A 19 9.23 -2.49 19.31
N ASP A 20 8.62 -3.00 20.39
CA ASP A 20 9.13 -2.86 21.76
C ASP A 20 9.52 -1.39 22.11
N ASP A 21 10.81 -1.04 22.11
CA ASP A 21 11.37 0.29 22.40
C ASP A 21 11.72 1.12 21.14
N GLU A 22 11.30 0.68 19.96
CA GLU A 22 11.53 1.38 18.70
C GLU A 22 10.21 1.52 17.90
N PHE A 23 10.17 2.52 17.03
CA PHE A 23 9.18 2.65 15.97
C PHE A 23 9.84 2.39 14.62
N LEU A 24 9.25 1.47 13.87
CA LEU A 24 9.64 1.14 12.52
C LEU A 24 8.78 1.92 11.53
N PHE A 25 9.42 2.78 10.75
CA PHE A 25 8.83 3.54 9.65
C PHE A 25 9.14 2.88 8.32
N GLU A 26 8.12 2.67 7.51
CA GLU A 26 8.24 1.99 6.23
C GLU A 26 7.49 2.75 5.14
N SER A 27 8.21 3.27 4.17
CA SER A 27 7.61 3.99 3.05
C SER A 27 7.32 3.06 1.87
N MET A 28 6.29 3.40 1.11
CA MET A 28 5.94 2.69 -0.12
C MET A 28 5.30 3.61 -1.15
N GLU A 29 5.71 3.47 -2.40
CA GLU A 29 5.00 4.02 -3.54
C GLU A 29 3.72 3.18 -3.79
N LEU A 30 2.55 3.80 -3.96
CA LEU A 30 1.29 3.04 -4.06
C LEU A 30 0.86 2.77 -5.51
N LEU A 31 1.04 3.71 -6.42
CA LEU A 31 0.80 3.57 -7.84
C LEU A 31 2.15 3.60 -8.56
N ALA A 32 2.37 2.65 -9.46
CA ALA A 32 3.54 2.68 -10.32
C ALA A 32 3.39 3.77 -11.38
N SER A 33 4.51 4.40 -11.76
CA SER A 33 4.59 5.37 -12.85
C SER A 33 4.04 4.82 -14.18
N ASP A 34 3.54 5.73 -15.01
CA ASP A 34 2.95 5.39 -16.31
C ASP A 34 4.00 4.78 -17.24
N ALA A 35 5.25 5.27 -17.15
CA ALA A 35 6.41 4.73 -17.86
C ALA A 35 6.72 3.28 -17.44
N ALA A 36 6.79 2.99 -16.15
CA ALA A 36 7.06 1.64 -15.64
C ALA A 36 5.97 0.64 -16.06
N VAL A 37 4.73 1.10 -16.16
CA VAL A 37 3.60 0.27 -16.57
C VAL A 37 3.62 0.01 -18.07
N THR A 38 3.87 1.04 -18.88
CA THR A 38 3.91 0.93 -20.34
C THR A 38 5.09 0.08 -20.81
N ALA A 39 6.24 0.20 -20.15
CA ALA A 39 7.43 -0.59 -20.46
C ALA A 39 7.32 -2.06 -20.04
N CYS A 40 6.45 -2.39 -19.07
CA CYS A 40 6.37 -3.73 -18.52
C CYS A 40 5.60 -4.69 -19.43
N LYS A 41 6.30 -5.71 -19.97
CA LYS A 41 5.65 -6.87 -20.60
C LYS A 41 5.11 -7.81 -19.52
N GLY A 42 3.79 -7.93 -19.40
CA GLY A 42 3.14 -8.86 -18.48
C GLY A 42 2.71 -8.23 -17.15
N ARG A 43 3.28 -8.69 -16.02
CA ARG A 43 2.90 -8.22 -14.67
C ARG A 43 4.03 -7.45 -14.04
N LEU A 44 3.76 -6.19 -13.65
CA LEU A 44 4.71 -5.40 -12.90
C LEU A 44 4.86 -5.95 -11.48
N VAL A 45 6.05 -6.44 -11.18
CA VAL A 45 6.43 -6.97 -9.87
C VAL A 45 7.02 -5.84 -9.04
N ARG A 46 6.47 -5.59 -7.86
CA ARG A 46 6.93 -4.54 -6.94
C ARG A 46 7.18 -5.11 -5.56
N ASN A 47 8.19 -4.58 -4.88
CA ASN A 47 8.58 -4.97 -3.53
C ASN A 47 8.07 -3.92 -2.54
N PHE A 48 7.68 -4.39 -1.36
CA PHE A 48 7.17 -3.55 -0.28
C PHE A 48 7.72 -4.04 1.05
N PRO A 49 8.13 -3.15 1.97
CA PRO A 49 8.25 -1.70 1.78
C PRO A 49 9.37 -1.33 0.80
N GLY A 50 9.44 -0.06 0.40
CA GLY A 50 10.54 0.48 -0.41
C GLY A 50 11.76 0.83 0.43
N GLN A 51 11.54 1.44 1.59
CA GLN A 51 12.58 1.76 2.57
C GLN A 51 12.04 1.57 3.99
N SER A 52 12.92 1.19 4.90
CA SER A 52 12.60 0.90 6.30
C SER A 52 13.62 1.55 7.23
N VAL A 53 13.13 2.30 8.23
CA VAL A 53 13.95 3.03 9.21
C VAL A 53 13.40 2.82 10.60
N GLY A 54 14.27 2.47 11.56
CA GLY A 54 13.94 2.35 12.98
C GLY A 54 14.37 3.60 13.74
N ILE A 55 13.49 4.11 14.59
CA ILE A 55 13.75 5.22 15.53
C ILE A 55 13.44 4.73 16.95
N LYS A 56 14.26 5.10 17.94
CA LYS A 56 13.97 4.80 19.36
C LYS A 56 12.73 5.55 19.84
N ALA A 57 11.91 4.91 20.68
CA ALA A 57 10.68 5.51 21.21
C ALA A 57 10.92 6.87 21.88
N GLY A 58 11.98 6.99 22.69
CA GLY A 58 12.34 8.24 23.36
C GLY A 58 12.62 9.44 22.45
N VAL A 59 12.92 9.22 21.15
CA VAL A 59 13.08 10.31 20.18
C VAL A 59 11.72 10.86 19.73
N LEU A 60 10.71 9.99 19.61
CA LEU A 60 9.34 10.36 19.26
C LEU A 60 8.53 10.85 20.46
N ASP A 61 8.96 10.54 21.67
CA ASP A 61 8.37 11.08 22.90
C ASP A 61 8.66 12.58 23.07
N GLY A 62 9.66 13.12 22.36
CA GLY A 62 9.85 14.56 22.25
C GLY A 62 8.73 15.19 21.42
N ASP A 63 7.88 15.98 22.09
CA ASP A 63 6.66 16.57 21.48
C ASP A 63 6.96 17.32 20.18
N GLN A 64 8.05 18.10 20.13
CA GLN A 64 8.37 18.94 18.98
C GLN A 64 8.68 18.16 17.70
N PHE A 65 9.43 17.06 17.77
CA PHE A 65 9.75 16.26 16.59
C PHE A 65 8.50 15.56 16.05
N ARG A 66 7.70 14.97 16.95
CA ARG A 66 6.46 14.28 16.60
C ARG A 66 5.44 15.22 15.98
N GLU A 67 5.22 16.38 16.59
CA GLU A 67 4.30 17.41 16.07
C GLU A 67 4.74 17.89 14.69
N THR A 68 6.00 18.25 14.53
CA THR A 68 6.55 18.69 13.23
C THR A 68 6.38 17.61 12.16
N LEU A 69 6.65 16.34 12.49
CA LEU A 69 6.49 15.23 11.55
C LEU A 69 5.03 15.04 11.13
N ILE A 70 4.09 15.13 12.08
CA ILE A 70 2.65 15.05 11.81
C ILE A 70 2.22 16.21 10.90
N ASP A 71 2.62 17.45 11.23
CA ASP A 71 2.27 18.64 10.44
C ASP A 71 2.76 18.53 8.99
N VAL A 72 4.01 18.05 8.80
CA VAL A 72 4.56 17.83 7.46
C VAL A 72 3.77 16.75 6.72
N ILE A 73 3.42 15.63 7.35
CA ILE A 73 2.64 14.56 6.71
C ILE A 73 1.25 15.07 6.32
N VAL A 74 0.57 15.79 7.22
CA VAL A 74 -0.76 16.38 6.96
C VAL A 74 -0.69 17.36 5.79
N LYS A 75 0.31 18.23 5.78
CA LYS A 75 0.53 19.18 4.69
C LYS A 75 0.74 18.47 3.35
N LEU A 76 1.57 17.43 3.33
CA LEU A 76 1.81 16.64 2.12
C LEU A 76 0.59 15.84 1.64
N ASP A 77 -0.32 15.47 2.52
CA ASP A 77 -1.58 14.82 2.14
C ASP A 77 -2.62 15.81 1.59
N GLN A 78 -2.49 17.10 1.91
CA GLN A 78 -3.38 18.14 1.41
C GLN A 78 -2.85 18.79 0.11
N GLU A 79 -1.53 18.96 0.01
CA GLU A 79 -0.89 19.66 -1.10
C GLU A 79 -0.44 18.68 -2.19
N SER A 80 -0.92 18.89 -3.43
CA SER A 80 -0.36 18.23 -4.59
C SER A 80 0.86 19.01 -5.08
N ALA A 81 2.00 18.33 -5.27
CA ALA A 81 3.21 18.92 -5.86
C ALA A 81 3.03 19.35 -7.34
N SER A 82 1.81 19.23 -7.89
CA SER A 82 1.47 19.54 -9.28
C SER A 82 1.13 21.02 -9.54
N SER A 83 1.15 21.90 -8.53
CA SER A 83 0.88 23.34 -8.73
C SER A 83 2.05 24.14 -9.31
N THR A 84 3.16 23.51 -9.73
CA THR A 84 4.34 24.21 -10.29
C THR A 84 4.89 23.56 -11.57
N GLY A 85 4.02 23.17 -12.51
CA GLY A 85 4.39 22.82 -13.90
C GLY A 85 3.95 23.91 -14.88
N PRO A 86 4.74 24.20 -15.94
CA PRO A 86 4.54 25.37 -16.80
C PRO A 86 3.29 25.22 -17.66
N ASP A 87 2.54 26.33 -17.74
CA ASP A 87 1.52 26.71 -18.70
C ASP A 87 0.70 25.63 -19.43
N ASN A 88 -0.61 25.78 -19.27
CA ASN A 88 -1.69 25.12 -20.01
C ASN A 88 -1.75 25.53 -21.50
N THR A 89 -0.63 25.48 -22.21
CA THR A 89 -0.55 25.79 -23.64
C THR A 89 0.13 24.64 -24.37
N ILE A 90 -0.62 23.56 -24.64
CA ILE A 90 -0.59 22.79 -25.89
C ILE A 90 -1.69 21.72 -25.82
N LYS A 91 -2.53 21.72 -26.86
CA LYS A 91 -3.76 20.93 -27.05
C LYS A 91 -3.51 19.44 -27.32
N HIS A 92 -2.77 18.75 -26.45
CA HIS A 92 -2.84 17.30 -26.33
C HIS A 92 -2.90 16.98 -24.84
N ALA A 93 -4.07 16.56 -24.37
CA ALA A 93 -4.31 16.16 -22.99
C ALA A 93 -3.36 15.01 -22.61
N LYS A 94 -2.16 15.36 -22.15
CA LYS A 94 -1.27 14.42 -21.48
C LYS A 94 -2.00 14.02 -20.21
N ILE A 95 -2.45 12.78 -20.19
CA ILE A 95 -2.96 12.09 -19.01
C ILE A 95 -2.02 12.44 -17.85
N PRO A 96 -2.51 12.95 -16.71
CA PRO A 96 -1.62 13.33 -15.62
C PRO A 96 -0.81 12.12 -15.20
N ASP A 97 0.52 12.29 -15.25
CA ASP A 97 1.46 11.31 -14.75
C ASP A 97 1.20 11.11 -13.26
N THR A 98 1.50 9.91 -12.78
CA THR A 98 1.33 9.58 -11.38
C THR A 98 2.29 10.44 -10.56
N THR A 99 1.82 11.13 -9.50
CA THR A 99 2.70 11.94 -8.65
C THR A 99 3.90 11.13 -8.17
N HIS A 100 5.10 11.70 -8.28
CA HIS A 100 6.32 11.05 -7.83
C HIS A 100 6.35 11.03 -6.29
N PRO A 101 6.59 9.88 -5.64
CA PRO A 101 6.44 9.72 -4.20
C PRO A 101 7.59 10.29 -3.36
N ARG A 102 8.57 10.96 -3.99
CA ARG A 102 9.84 11.40 -3.39
C ARG A 102 9.70 12.19 -2.10
N LEU A 103 8.66 13.01 -1.95
CA LEU A 103 8.48 13.80 -0.73
C LEU A 103 8.24 12.90 0.49
N VAL A 104 7.61 11.74 0.30
CA VAL A 104 7.45 10.76 1.37
C VAL A 104 8.60 9.74 1.35
N THR A 105 8.87 9.12 0.20
CA THR A 105 9.82 7.99 0.11
C THR A 105 11.28 8.40 0.27
N GLU A 106 11.63 9.64 -0.06
CA GLU A 106 13.00 10.16 0.05
C GLU A 106 13.06 11.23 1.14
N MET A 107 12.39 12.38 1.00
CA MET A 107 12.53 13.52 1.92
C MET A 107 12.15 13.17 3.37
N ILE A 108 10.92 12.71 3.62
CA ILE A 108 10.51 12.29 4.97
C ILE A 108 11.40 11.16 5.49
N MET A 109 11.66 10.13 4.67
CA MET A 109 12.47 9.01 5.12
C MET A 109 13.92 9.40 5.43
N SER A 110 14.50 10.38 4.74
CA SER A 110 15.82 10.94 5.04
C SER A 110 15.84 11.70 6.37
N VAL A 111 14.78 12.47 6.66
CA VAL A 111 14.63 13.13 7.97
C VAL A 111 14.52 12.10 9.08
N ILE A 112 13.64 11.10 8.91
CA ILE A 112 13.48 9.98 9.86
C ILE A 112 14.81 9.23 10.05
N LEU A 113 15.56 9.00 8.97
CA LEU A 113 16.87 8.33 9.01
C LEU A 113 17.91 9.13 9.78
N ALA A 114 17.89 10.46 9.74
CA ALA A 114 18.82 11.30 10.49
C ALA A 114 18.71 11.10 12.01
N PHE A 115 17.53 10.70 12.50
CA PHE A 115 17.25 10.42 13.91
C PHE A 115 17.22 8.91 14.25
N GLY A 116 17.51 8.06 13.27
CA GLY A 116 17.32 6.61 13.37
C GLY A 116 18.42 5.83 12.67
N ARG A 117 18.05 4.64 12.22
CA ARG A 117 18.95 3.75 11.47
C ARG A 117 18.19 2.97 10.40
N PRO A 118 18.83 2.57 9.30
CA PRO A 118 18.20 1.66 8.35
C PRO A 118 17.94 0.31 9.04
N VAL A 119 16.81 -0.31 8.74
CA VAL A 119 16.43 -1.60 9.31
C VAL A 119 16.07 -2.57 8.20
N ASP A 120 16.72 -3.73 8.21
CA ASP A 120 16.31 -4.83 7.34
C ASP A 120 15.01 -5.43 7.86
N THR A 121 14.00 -5.43 7.00
CA THR A 121 12.64 -5.85 7.34
C THR A 121 12.14 -6.90 6.38
N VAL A 122 11.02 -7.53 6.72
CA VAL A 122 10.35 -8.45 5.82
C VAL A 122 9.90 -7.70 4.58
N VAL A 123 10.38 -8.13 3.42
CA VAL A 123 9.96 -7.59 2.12
C VAL A 123 8.99 -8.54 1.46
N ILE A 124 7.83 -8.01 1.07
CA ILE A 124 6.81 -8.73 0.34
C ILE A 124 6.78 -8.32 -1.13
N ARG A 125 6.51 -9.29 -1.98
CA ARG A 125 6.38 -9.09 -3.42
C ARG A 125 4.91 -9.06 -3.84
N LYS A 126 4.50 -8.02 -4.57
CA LYS A 126 3.15 -7.92 -5.13
C LYS A 126 3.20 -7.72 -6.64
N ASN A 127 2.36 -8.50 -7.33
CA ASN A 127 2.08 -8.29 -8.73
C ASN A 127 1.02 -7.18 -8.88
N THR A 128 1.43 -6.04 -9.40
CA THR A 128 0.57 -4.88 -9.60
C THR A 128 0.12 -4.89 -11.05
N ARG A 129 -1.17 -5.16 -11.28
CA ARG A 129 -1.76 -5.06 -12.61
C ARG A 129 -2.30 -3.66 -12.79
N ARG A 130 -1.73 -2.93 -13.73
CA ARG A 130 -2.33 -1.72 -14.29
C ARG A 130 -2.69 -2.03 -15.73
N GLY A 131 -3.97 -1.89 -16.07
CA GLY A 131 -4.45 -2.02 -17.43
C GLY A 131 -4.68 -0.62 -17.95
N VAL A 132 -3.84 -0.17 -18.86
CA VAL A 132 -4.21 0.96 -19.72
C VAL A 132 -5.14 0.36 -20.75
N LEU A 133 -6.45 0.44 -20.51
CA LEU A 133 -7.41 0.24 -21.60
C LEU A 133 -7.18 1.43 -22.53
N LEU A 134 -6.48 1.19 -23.64
CA LEU A 134 -6.39 2.13 -24.76
C LEU A 134 -7.75 2.17 -25.48
N GLY A 135 -8.80 2.53 -24.74
CA GLY A 135 -10.10 2.93 -25.29
C GLY A 135 -10.19 4.45 -25.26
N HIS A 136 -11.12 5.03 -26.03
CA HIS A 136 -11.36 6.47 -26.18
C HIS A 136 -11.76 7.24 -24.90
N GLY A 137 -11.37 6.78 -23.71
CA GLY A 137 -11.59 7.46 -22.43
C GLY A 137 -10.31 8.13 -21.91
N PRO A 138 -10.39 9.35 -21.34
CA PRO A 138 -9.22 10.15 -20.96
C PRO A 138 -8.47 9.65 -19.70
N VAL A 139 -8.91 8.58 -19.04
CA VAL A 139 -8.29 8.10 -17.79
C VAL A 139 -8.07 6.59 -17.82
N PRO A 140 -6.83 6.09 -17.68
CA PRO A 140 -6.57 4.66 -17.58
C PRO A 140 -7.19 4.10 -16.29
N TRP A 141 -7.74 2.88 -16.34
CA TRP A 141 -8.29 2.22 -15.14
C TRP A 141 -7.20 2.04 -14.07
N ARG A 142 -7.36 2.70 -12.91
CA ARG A 142 -6.44 2.61 -11.77
C ARG A 142 -7.09 1.79 -10.65
N ARG A 143 -6.31 0.90 -10.04
CA ARG A 143 -6.72 0.25 -8.78
C ARG A 143 -6.50 1.23 -7.64
N SER A 144 -7.37 1.18 -6.62
CA SER A 144 -7.25 2.05 -5.45
C SER A 144 -5.87 1.92 -4.77
N PRO A 145 -5.12 3.03 -4.60
CA PRO A 145 -3.84 3.03 -3.88
C PRO A 145 -4.01 2.70 -2.40
N LEU A 146 -5.05 3.24 -1.76
CA LEU A 146 -5.43 2.91 -0.38
C LEU A 146 -5.65 1.41 -0.20
N TRP A 147 -6.32 0.75 -1.15
CA TRP A 147 -6.50 -0.71 -1.09
C TRP A 147 -5.20 -1.50 -1.24
N LEU A 148 -4.20 -0.97 -1.94
CA LEU A 148 -2.87 -1.58 -1.94
C LEU A 148 -2.22 -1.41 -0.57
N LEU A 149 -2.23 -0.21 0.00
CA LEU A 149 -1.68 0.09 1.31
C LEU A 149 -2.26 -0.85 2.38
N ILE A 150 -3.59 -0.96 2.48
CA ILE A 150 -4.26 -1.83 3.46
C ILE A 150 -3.76 -3.28 3.32
N ARG A 151 -3.66 -3.80 2.09
CA ARG A 151 -3.22 -5.19 1.86
C ARG A 151 -1.73 -5.40 2.11
N VAL A 152 -0.90 -4.38 1.93
CA VAL A 152 0.53 -4.44 2.22
C VAL A 152 0.72 -4.38 3.73
N ALA A 153 0.13 -3.40 4.40
CA ALA A 153 0.18 -3.23 5.85
C ALA A 153 -0.34 -4.48 6.60
N LEU A 154 -1.47 -5.03 6.18
CA LEU A 154 -2.01 -6.26 6.75
C LEU A 154 -1.05 -7.45 6.56
N GLN A 155 -0.47 -7.60 5.37
CA GLN A 155 0.44 -8.73 5.11
C GLN A 155 1.73 -8.59 5.93
N LEU A 156 2.36 -7.42 5.94
CA LEU A 156 3.59 -7.17 6.71
C LEU A 156 3.35 -7.40 8.22
N SER A 157 2.23 -6.89 8.74
CA SER A 157 1.87 -7.08 10.15
C SER A 157 1.68 -8.56 10.50
N LEU A 158 0.96 -9.32 9.68
CA LEU A 158 0.75 -10.75 9.92
C LEU A 158 2.03 -11.58 9.75
N GLU A 159 2.90 -11.23 8.81
CA GLU A 159 4.19 -11.90 8.64
C GLU A 159 5.12 -11.66 9.82
N ARG A 160 5.14 -10.43 10.38
CA ARG A 160 5.86 -10.13 11.62
C ARG A 160 5.33 -10.93 12.81
N LEU A 161 4.01 -11.02 12.96
CA LEU A 161 3.42 -11.84 14.02
C LEU A 161 3.79 -13.32 13.86
N ALA A 162 3.72 -13.86 12.64
CA ALA A 162 4.14 -15.24 12.38
C ALA A 162 5.62 -15.50 12.72
N ILE A 163 6.49 -14.52 12.48
CA ILE A 163 7.91 -14.57 12.86
C ILE A 163 8.05 -14.54 14.38
N LYS A 164 7.39 -13.59 15.06
CA LYS A 164 7.45 -13.42 16.51
C LYS A 164 7.01 -14.68 17.26
N PHE A 165 5.96 -15.34 16.80
CA PHE A 165 5.44 -16.59 17.40
C PHE A 165 6.07 -17.87 16.83
N GLN A 166 7.21 -17.77 16.11
CA GLN A 166 7.98 -18.90 15.56
C GLN A 166 7.14 -19.96 14.81
N SER A 167 6.04 -19.54 14.19
CA SER A 167 5.10 -20.45 13.53
C SER A 167 5.66 -20.87 12.17
N LYS A 168 6.56 -21.86 12.16
CA LYS A 168 7.13 -22.47 10.95
C LYS A 168 5.98 -23.00 10.09
N GLY A 169 5.82 -22.46 8.87
CA GLY A 169 4.73 -22.80 7.94
C GLY A 169 3.54 -21.82 7.91
N ALA A 170 3.39 -20.94 8.90
CA ALA A 170 2.31 -19.93 8.91
C ALA A 170 2.63 -18.68 8.07
N ARG A 171 3.90 -18.50 7.67
CA ARG A 171 4.37 -17.40 6.82
C ARG A 171 3.60 -17.44 5.49
N HIS A 172 3.00 -16.31 5.11
CA HIS A 172 2.03 -16.14 4.01
C HIS A 172 0.66 -16.83 4.15
N SER A 173 0.53 -17.90 4.94
CA SER A 173 -0.76 -18.58 5.16
C SER A 173 -1.75 -17.68 5.90
N LEU A 174 -1.33 -17.03 6.99
CA LEU A 174 -2.20 -16.15 7.79
C LEU A 174 -2.80 -15.01 6.98
N TYR A 175 -2.00 -14.34 6.14
CA TYR A 175 -2.51 -13.28 5.26
C TYR A 175 -3.55 -13.80 4.27
N LYS A 176 -3.30 -14.97 3.66
CA LYS A 176 -4.25 -15.57 2.71
C LYS A 176 -5.56 -15.96 3.42
N GLN A 177 -5.47 -16.55 4.62
CA GLN A 177 -6.62 -16.88 5.48
C GLN A 177 -7.41 -15.63 5.87
N ALA A 178 -6.74 -14.59 6.39
CA ALA A 178 -7.36 -13.32 6.75
C ALA A 178 -8.10 -12.69 5.55
N MET A 179 -7.48 -12.72 4.36
CA MET A 179 -8.12 -12.21 3.14
C MET A 179 -9.37 -13.01 2.75
N ILE A 180 -9.41 -14.32 2.98
CA ILE A 180 -10.61 -15.14 2.75
C ILE A 180 -11.70 -14.76 3.74
N CYS A 181 -11.38 -14.62 5.03
CA CYS A 181 -12.33 -14.20 6.04
C CYS A 181 -12.93 -12.82 5.72
N ILE A 182 -12.10 -11.84 5.32
CA ILE A 182 -12.56 -10.50 4.91
C ILE A 182 -13.50 -10.61 3.70
N MET A 183 -13.14 -11.39 2.68
CA MET A 183 -13.96 -11.54 1.49
C MET A 183 -15.28 -12.26 1.78
N ALA A 184 -15.27 -13.28 2.65
CA ALA A 184 -16.47 -14.00 3.07
C ALA A 184 -17.42 -13.08 3.85
N ARG A 185 -16.90 -12.28 4.79
CA ARG A 185 -17.70 -11.27 5.49
C ARG A 185 -18.31 -10.24 4.53
N LEU A 186 -17.54 -9.77 3.56
CA LEU A 186 -18.05 -8.85 2.54
C LEU A 186 -19.16 -9.46 1.69
N LEU A 187 -19.04 -10.75 1.35
CA LEU A 187 -20.10 -11.48 0.64
C LEU A 187 -21.38 -11.60 1.49
N ASN A 188 -21.25 -11.88 2.78
CA ASN A 188 -22.40 -11.97 3.68
C ASN A 188 -23.14 -10.62 3.75
N VAL A 189 -22.41 -9.52 4.00
CA VAL A 189 -22.98 -8.17 4.02
C VAL A 189 -23.63 -7.80 2.69
N ALA A 190 -23.00 -8.13 1.56
CA ALA A 190 -23.56 -7.89 0.24
C ALA A 190 -24.86 -8.67 -0.02
N THR A 191 -24.96 -9.88 0.54
CA THR A 191 -26.15 -10.73 0.44
C THR A 191 -27.28 -10.21 1.33
N GLU A 192 -26.96 -9.82 2.57
CA GLU A 192 -27.91 -9.25 3.54
C GLU A 192 -28.49 -7.92 3.06
N HIS A 193 -27.68 -7.08 2.39
CA HIS A 193 -28.15 -5.80 1.86
C HIS A 193 -29.17 -5.94 0.72
N GLY A 194 -29.17 -7.07 -0.01
CA GLY A 194 -30.13 -7.34 -1.09
C GLY A 194 -29.99 -6.50 -2.37
N GLY A 195 -29.17 -5.44 -2.37
CA GLY A 195 -28.98 -4.54 -3.51
C GLY A 195 -27.90 -4.95 -4.53
N VAL A 196 -27.21 -6.08 -4.31
CA VAL A 196 -26.10 -6.51 -5.17
C VAL A 196 -26.56 -7.52 -6.22
N PRO A 197 -26.29 -7.29 -7.52
CA PRO A 197 -26.61 -8.22 -8.59
C PRO A 197 -26.08 -9.65 -8.39
N HIS A 198 -26.85 -10.66 -8.80
CA HIS A 198 -26.53 -12.07 -8.61
C HIS A 198 -25.24 -12.52 -9.29
N ASP A 199 -24.92 -11.98 -10.46
CA ASP A 199 -23.66 -12.24 -11.20
C ASP A 199 -22.43 -11.75 -10.42
N MET A 200 -22.56 -10.63 -9.72
CA MET A 200 -21.52 -10.10 -8.84
C MET A 200 -21.35 -10.95 -7.59
N LEU A 201 -22.45 -11.37 -6.96
CA LEU A 201 -22.41 -12.31 -5.82
C LEU A 201 -21.78 -13.65 -6.21
N TYR A 202 -22.13 -14.19 -7.39
CA TYR A 202 -21.50 -15.37 -7.96
C TYR A 202 -19.99 -15.17 -8.15
N SER A 203 -19.59 -14.02 -8.72
CA SER A 203 -18.19 -13.67 -8.93
C SER A 203 -17.40 -13.56 -7.62
N MET A 204 -18.01 -13.00 -6.58
CA MET A 204 -17.44 -12.92 -5.23
C MET A 204 -17.24 -14.31 -4.64
N ARG A 205 -18.28 -15.16 -4.66
CA ARG A 205 -18.22 -16.56 -4.20
C ARG A 205 -17.13 -17.35 -4.93
N ALA A 206 -17.12 -17.31 -6.27
CA ALA A 206 -16.14 -18.03 -7.08
C ALA A 206 -14.70 -17.56 -6.78
N LYS A 207 -14.49 -16.28 -6.46
CA LYS A 207 -13.19 -15.74 -6.06
C LYS A 207 -12.74 -16.26 -4.69
N ILE A 208 -13.65 -16.42 -3.75
CA ILE A 208 -13.37 -17.01 -2.43
C ILE A 208 -13.01 -18.48 -2.59
N SER A 209 -13.83 -19.27 -3.29
CA SER A 209 -13.57 -20.70 -3.54
C SER A 209 -12.20 -20.93 -4.17
N ARG A 210 -11.84 -20.18 -5.22
CA ARG A 210 -10.51 -20.27 -5.84
C ARG A 210 -9.36 -19.89 -4.91
N ARG A 211 -9.59 -19.08 -3.88
CA ARG A 211 -8.57 -18.73 -2.87
C ARG A 211 -8.45 -19.80 -1.80
N MET A 212 -9.54 -20.44 -1.42
CA MET A 212 -9.54 -21.59 -0.51
C MET A 212 -8.74 -22.75 -1.09
N LEU A 213 -8.94 -23.07 -2.37
CA LEU A 213 -8.14 -24.10 -3.06
C LEU A 213 -6.63 -23.77 -3.09
N LYS A 214 -6.25 -22.49 -3.01
CA LYS A 214 -4.83 -22.06 -2.96
C LYS A 214 -4.22 -22.09 -1.57
N LEU A 215 -5.03 -22.33 -0.54
CA LEU A 215 -4.57 -22.52 0.83
C LEU A 215 -4.30 -23.99 1.16
N SER A 216 -5.00 -24.91 0.49
CA SER A 216 -4.86 -26.36 0.66
C SER A 216 -4.39 -26.95 -0.67
N PRO A 217 -3.08 -26.99 -0.95
CA PRO A 217 -2.56 -27.57 -2.19
C PRO A 217 -2.74 -29.10 -2.27
N ASP A 218 -3.16 -29.76 -1.18
CA ASP A 218 -3.28 -31.23 -1.08
C ASP A 218 -4.73 -31.71 -0.88
N ALA A 219 -5.70 -31.11 -1.57
CA ALA A 219 -7.07 -31.65 -1.69
C ALA A 219 -7.38 -32.07 -3.12
#